data_AF-A0A2P6V1J4-F1
#
_entry.id   AF-A0A2P6V1J4-F1
#
_cell.length_a   1.000
_cell.length_b   1.000
_cell.length_c   1.000
_cell.angle_alpha   90.00
_cell.angle_beta   90.00
_cell.angle_gamma   90.00
#
_symmetry.space_group_name_H-M   'P 1'
#
loop_
_entity.id
_entity.type
_entity.pdbx_description
1 polymer ?
#
loop_
_entity_poly.entity_id
_entity_poly.type
_entity_poly.pdbx_seq_one_letter_code
_entity_poly.pdbx_strand_id
1 'polypeptide(L)'
;MSRKVEEMVLAVCRKHPEGVADTVLESELPDVSVNDRALAINSLLSSMKLQILVNPADPSSHIYKASTTGDTARFKGLTAEDMLVYQCIQAAGNIGIWTRDMKQRTNLQQPKVTKILKALEERLLVKSVKSVQNASRKVYMLYELEPAKELTGGPWFGPDAFDSEFVAVLQETTLSYIKSKGQPSLADIVRFIKETGISKQALQEDDVERIINTLEYDGKIEQIEEDDGDRHYRMMLMRIPESTPLTSIPCGVCPVFSECVEGGKISPATCTYYQDWLEQMELDF
;
A
#
# COMPACT_ATOMS: atom_id res chain seq x y z
N MET A 1 41.90 -22.08 -19.94
CA MET A 1 42.14 -20.79 -19.25
C MET A 1 40.85 -20.19 -18.70
N SER A 2 39.76 -20.07 -19.48
CA SER A 2 38.48 -19.43 -19.07
C SER A 2 37.99 -19.76 -17.66
N ARG A 3 37.84 -21.05 -17.29
CA ARG A 3 37.31 -21.43 -15.95
C ARG A 3 38.15 -20.96 -14.76
N LYS A 4 39.48 -20.88 -14.92
CA LYS A 4 40.37 -20.46 -13.83
C LYS A 4 40.23 -18.95 -13.58
N VAL A 5 40.09 -18.18 -14.67
CA VAL A 5 39.82 -16.73 -14.59
C VAL A 5 38.42 -16.48 -14.02
N GLU A 6 37.42 -17.27 -14.42
CA GLU A 6 36.07 -17.21 -13.85
C GLU A 6 36.07 -17.44 -12.32
N GLU A 7 36.82 -18.43 -11.83
CA GLU A 7 36.97 -18.68 -10.39
C GLU A 7 37.68 -17.54 -9.66
N MET A 8 38.69 -16.93 -10.28
CA MET A 8 39.40 -15.79 -9.71
C MET A 8 38.50 -14.56 -9.59
N VAL A 9 37.74 -14.22 -10.64
CA VAL A 9 36.76 -13.12 -10.60
C VAL A 9 35.69 -13.37 -9.54
N LEU A 10 35.18 -14.60 -9.44
CA LEU A 10 34.23 -14.99 -8.39
C LEU A 10 34.81 -14.89 -6.98
N ALA A 11 36.07 -15.27 -6.80
CA ALA A 11 36.73 -15.18 -5.49
C ALA A 11 36.84 -13.72 -5.03
N VAL A 12 37.19 -12.80 -5.92
CA VAL A 12 37.22 -11.36 -5.62
C VAL A 12 35.82 -10.85 -5.28
N CYS A 13 34.81 -11.17 -6.09
CA CYS A 13 33.43 -10.74 -5.83
C CYS A 13 32.83 -11.33 -4.55
N ARG A 14 33.30 -12.51 -4.09
CA ARG A 14 32.89 -13.11 -2.81
C ARG A 14 33.55 -12.45 -1.59
N LYS A 15 34.74 -11.85 -1.74
CA LYS A 15 35.37 -11.07 -0.67
C LYS A 15 34.64 -9.75 -0.40
N HIS A 16 33.92 -9.24 -1.38
CA HIS A 16 33.22 -7.95 -1.32
C HIS A 16 31.71 -8.13 -1.51
N PRO A 17 30.95 -8.40 -0.43
CA PRO A 17 29.50 -8.66 -0.50
C PRO A 17 28.68 -7.45 -1.02
N GLU A 18 29.24 -6.24 -0.95
CA GLU A 18 28.62 -5.01 -1.45
C GLU A 18 28.71 -4.86 -2.99
N GLY A 19 29.59 -5.64 -3.65
CA GLY A 19 29.88 -5.54 -5.09
C GLY A 19 31.23 -4.87 -5.38
N VAL A 20 31.75 -5.13 -6.58
CA VAL A 20 33.12 -4.77 -7.00
C VAL A 20 33.09 -4.02 -8.33
N ALA A 21 33.69 -2.82 -8.39
CA ALA A 21 33.86 -2.08 -9.65
C ALA A 21 34.96 -2.70 -10.53
N ASP A 22 34.95 -2.42 -11.83
CA ASP A 22 35.96 -2.97 -12.76
C ASP A 22 37.40 -2.55 -12.36
N THR A 23 37.57 -1.36 -11.80
CA THR A 23 38.86 -0.86 -11.27
C THR A 23 39.42 -1.72 -10.14
N VAL A 24 38.55 -2.27 -9.30
CA VAL A 24 38.96 -3.15 -8.20
C VAL A 24 39.31 -4.54 -8.73
N LEU A 25 38.54 -5.04 -9.72
CA LEU A 25 38.88 -6.27 -10.42
C LEU A 25 40.23 -6.17 -11.16
N GLU A 26 40.56 -5.01 -11.71
CA GLU A 26 41.88 -4.72 -12.30
C GLU A 26 43.01 -4.79 -11.27
N SER A 27 42.80 -4.21 -10.09
CA SER A 27 43.83 -4.15 -9.04
C SER A 27 44.11 -5.51 -8.39
N GLU A 28 43.07 -6.34 -8.19
CA GLU A 28 43.18 -7.66 -7.55
C GLU A 28 43.60 -8.76 -8.54
N LEU A 29 43.45 -8.53 -9.85
CA LEU A 29 43.77 -9.50 -10.91
C LEU A 29 44.72 -8.90 -11.98
N PRO A 30 45.91 -8.41 -11.59
CA PRO A 30 46.84 -7.75 -12.52
C PRO A 30 47.43 -8.71 -13.57
N ASP A 31 47.49 -10.00 -13.26
CA ASP A 31 48.03 -11.04 -14.14
C ASP A 31 47.05 -11.51 -15.24
N VAL A 32 45.81 -11.03 -15.20
CA VAL A 32 44.75 -11.40 -16.16
C VAL A 32 44.57 -10.27 -17.18
N SER A 33 44.64 -10.60 -18.47
CA SER A 33 44.42 -9.61 -19.52
C SER A 33 43.00 -9.03 -19.48
N VAL A 34 42.84 -7.78 -19.90
CA VAL A 34 41.53 -7.10 -19.94
C VAL A 34 40.50 -7.90 -20.74
N ASN A 35 40.92 -8.48 -21.87
CA ASN A 35 40.05 -9.30 -22.72
C ASN A 35 39.62 -10.61 -22.02
N ASP A 36 40.55 -11.31 -21.36
CA ASP A 36 40.22 -12.55 -20.66
C ASP A 36 39.29 -12.29 -19.46
N ARG A 37 39.50 -11.17 -18.77
CA ARG A 37 38.62 -10.72 -17.68
C ARG A 37 37.22 -10.38 -18.21
N ALA A 38 37.11 -9.63 -19.30
CA ALA A 38 35.83 -9.30 -19.92
C ALA A 38 35.08 -10.56 -20.38
N LEU A 39 35.77 -11.52 -21.01
CA LEU A 39 35.20 -12.80 -21.41
C LEU A 39 34.71 -13.62 -20.20
N ALA A 40 35.50 -13.66 -19.12
CA ALA A 40 35.12 -14.34 -17.89
C ALA A 40 33.91 -13.67 -17.23
N ILE A 41 33.87 -12.34 -17.14
CA ILE A 41 32.72 -11.57 -16.62
C ILE A 41 31.47 -11.87 -17.45
N ASN A 42 31.55 -11.78 -18.77
CA ASN A 42 30.42 -12.07 -19.65
C ASN A 42 29.91 -13.52 -19.51
N SER A 43 30.81 -14.48 -19.36
CA SER A 43 30.50 -15.89 -19.07
C SER A 43 29.82 -16.07 -17.70
N LEU A 44 30.32 -15.38 -16.68
CA LEU A 44 29.78 -15.41 -15.31
C LEU A 44 28.42 -14.73 -15.18
N LEU A 45 28.20 -13.62 -15.90
CA LEU A 45 26.90 -12.96 -16.00
C LEU A 45 25.91 -13.86 -16.75
N SER A 46 26.33 -14.46 -17.86
CA SER A 46 25.51 -15.39 -18.65
C SER A 46 25.16 -16.68 -17.90
N SER A 47 26.06 -17.14 -17.01
CA SER A 47 25.84 -18.29 -16.12
C SER A 47 25.26 -17.92 -14.75
N MET A 48 24.92 -16.64 -14.54
CA MET A 48 24.31 -16.06 -13.33
C MET A 48 25.07 -16.27 -12.02
N LYS A 49 26.36 -16.50 -12.11
CA LYS A 49 27.24 -16.53 -10.93
C LYS A 49 27.63 -15.12 -10.49
N LEU A 50 27.46 -14.12 -11.36
CA LEU A 50 27.59 -12.69 -11.07
C LEU A 50 26.29 -11.95 -11.40
N GLN A 51 26.03 -10.88 -10.65
CA GLN A 51 25.03 -9.86 -10.94
C GLN A 51 25.73 -8.52 -11.18
N ILE A 52 25.24 -7.75 -12.15
CA ILE A 52 25.66 -6.37 -12.38
C ILE A 52 24.69 -5.42 -11.66
N LEU A 53 25.18 -4.51 -10.85
CA LEU A 53 24.36 -3.52 -10.14
C LEU A 53 24.83 -2.12 -10.53
N VAL A 54 23.93 -1.14 -10.48
CA VAL A 54 24.31 0.26 -10.62
C VAL A 54 25.10 0.68 -9.38
N ASN A 55 26.22 1.35 -9.58
CA ASN A 55 27.06 1.80 -8.48
C ASN A 55 26.30 2.85 -7.63
N PRO A 56 26.10 2.63 -6.32
CA PRO A 56 25.43 3.60 -5.46
C PRO A 56 26.12 4.96 -5.40
N ALA A 57 27.45 5.00 -5.60
CA ALA A 57 28.24 6.23 -5.59
C ALA A 57 28.23 6.99 -6.92
N ASP A 58 27.93 6.30 -8.03
CA ASP A 58 27.91 6.89 -9.36
C ASP A 58 26.89 6.15 -10.25
N PRO A 59 25.71 6.75 -10.50
CA PRO A 59 24.65 6.14 -11.31
C PRO A 59 25.05 5.79 -12.75
N SER A 60 26.16 6.32 -13.25
CA SER A 60 26.66 6.05 -14.61
C SER A 60 27.62 4.84 -14.69
N SER A 61 28.03 4.28 -13.55
CA SER A 61 28.91 3.11 -13.48
C SER A 61 28.23 1.90 -12.85
N HIS A 62 28.87 0.73 -12.99
CA HIS A 62 28.35 -0.55 -12.55
C HIS A 62 29.32 -1.29 -11.63
N ILE A 63 28.78 -2.10 -10.72
CA ILE A 63 29.54 -2.99 -9.84
C ILE A 63 29.08 -4.44 -10.05
N TYR A 64 29.99 -5.39 -9.88
CA TYR A 64 29.75 -6.83 -10.00
C TYR A 64 29.66 -7.47 -8.61
N LYS A 65 28.57 -8.20 -8.35
CA LYS A 65 28.34 -8.90 -7.08
C LYS A 65 28.19 -10.40 -7.33
N ALA A 66 28.80 -11.24 -6.48
CA ALA A 66 28.62 -12.68 -6.56
C ALA A 66 27.20 -13.09 -6.15
N SER A 67 26.55 -13.93 -6.95
CA SER A 67 25.23 -14.47 -6.63
C SER A 67 25.32 -15.48 -5.47
N THR A 68 24.40 -15.39 -4.52
CA THR A 68 24.24 -16.37 -3.43
C THR A 68 23.72 -17.71 -3.97
N THR A 69 24.12 -18.84 -3.38
CA THR A 69 23.81 -20.19 -3.89
C THR A 69 22.31 -20.49 -4.02
N GLY A 70 21.46 -19.92 -3.15
CA GLY A 70 20.00 -20.03 -3.22
C GLY A 70 19.37 -19.25 -4.38
N ASP A 71 19.99 -18.15 -4.79
CA ASP A 71 19.51 -17.27 -5.86
C ASP A 71 19.74 -17.90 -7.24
N THR A 72 20.88 -18.56 -7.44
CA THR A 72 21.24 -19.21 -8.71
C THR A 72 20.21 -20.24 -9.20
N ALA A 73 19.49 -20.91 -8.30
CA ALA A 73 18.45 -21.88 -8.67
C ALA A 73 17.16 -21.18 -9.11
N ARG A 74 16.77 -20.10 -8.41
CA ARG A 74 15.56 -19.32 -8.69
C ARG A 74 15.67 -18.50 -9.98
N PHE A 75 16.87 -18.00 -10.28
CA PHE A 75 17.14 -17.23 -11.49
C PHE A 75 17.53 -18.10 -12.70
N LYS A 76 17.68 -19.42 -12.54
CA LYS A 76 18.11 -20.32 -13.62
C LYS A 76 17.20 -20.23 -14.85
N GLY A 77 17.78 -19.96 -16.01
CA GLY A 77 17.06 -19.87 -17.29
C GLY A 77 16.36 -18.53 -17.53
N LEU A 78 16.61 -17.51 -16.71
CA LEU A 78 16.34 -16.12 -17.08
C LEU A 78 17.41 -15.61 -18.06
N THR A 79 17.05 -14.65 -18.88
CA THR A 79 17.94 -13.96 -19.82
C THR A 79 18.53 -12.71 -19.18
N ALA A 80 19.52 -12.08 -19.82
CA ALA A 80 20.06 -10.80 -19.37
C ALA A 80 18.97 -9.71 -19.26
N GLU A 81 17.99 -9.74 -20.15
CA GLU A 81 16.86 -8.80 -20.16
C GLU A 81 15.89 -9.06 -19.01
N ASP A 82 15.65 -10.34 -18.67
CA ASP A 82 14.84 -10.71 -17.51
C ASP A 82 15.49 -10.20 -16.21
N MET A 83 16.81 -10.36 -16.10
CA MET A 83 17.58 -9.85 -14.95
C MET A 83 17.54 -8.32 -14.88
N LEU A 84 17.61 -7.63 -16.00
CA LEU A 84 17.53 -6.17 -16.05
C LEU A 84 16.17 -5.66 -15.51
N VAL A 85 15.07 -6.31 -15.91
CA VAL A 85 13.72 -5.98 -15.39
C VAL A 85 13.63 -6.31 -13.91
N TYR A 86 14.13 -7.48 -13.47
CA TYR A 86 14.12 -7.88 -12.07
C TYR A 86 14.87 -6.87 -11.17
N GLN A 87 16.06 -6.42 -11.60
CA GLN A 87 16.84 -5.42 -10.88
C GLN A 87 16.15 -4.05 -10.82
N CYS A 88 15.45 -3.64 -11.89
CA CYS A 88 14.64 -2.42 -11.86
C CYS A 88 13.53 -2.47 -10.80
N ILE A 89 12.92 -3.65 -10.63
CA ILE A 89 11.88 -3.90 -9.62
C ILE A 89 12.51 -3.94 -8.21
N GLN A 90 13.64 -4.63 -8.06
CA GLN A 90 14.38 -4.69 -6.79
C GLN A 90 14.76 -3.29 -6.29
N ALA A 91 15.24 -2.43 -7.18
CA ALA A 91 15.60 -1.05 -6.85
C ALA A 91 14.41 -0.17 -6.41
N ALA A 92 13.18 -0.55 -6.74
CA ALA A 92 11.97 0.20 -6.37
C ALA A 92 11.42 -0.16 -4.97
N GLY A 93 11.94 -1.24 -4.35
CA GLY A 93 11.58 -1.63 -3.00
C GLY A 93 10.08 -1.89 -2.81
N ASN A 94 9.54 -1.42 -1.69
CA ASN A 94 8.16 -1.62 -1.24
C ASN A 94 7.12 -0.66 -1.85
N ILE A 95 7.55 0.38 -2.57
CA ILE A 95 6.66 1.27 -3.35
C ILE A 95 6.32 0.58 -4.68
N GLY A 96 7.23 -0.24 -5.18
CA GLY A 96 7.11 -0.94 -6.46
C GLY A 96 7.30 0.01 -7.66
N ILE A 97 7.29 -0.57 -8.86
CA ILE A 97 7.52 0.15 -10.12
C ILE A 97 6.43 -0.15 -11.14
N TRP A 98 6.03 0.87 -11.91
CA TRP A 98 5.06 0.71 -12.97
C TRP A 98 5.70 0.25 -14.29
N THR A 99 4.96 -0.51 -15.11
CA THR A 99 5.41 -1.00 -16.42
C THR A 99 5.92 0.10 -17.35
N ARG A 100 5.33 1.30 -17.29
CA ARG A 100 5.79 2.45 -18.08
C ARG A 100 7.19 2.91 -17.66
N ASP A 101 7.45 2.96 -16.36
CA ASP A 101 8.72 3.42 -15.80
C ASP A 101 9.81 2.34 -16.00
N MET A 102 9.44 1.05 -15.91
CA MET A 102 10.31 -0.06 -16.30
C MET A 102 10.71 0.00 -17.77
N LYS A 103 9.77 0.31 -18.68
CA LYS A 103 10.05 0.49 -20.12
C LYS A 103 11.10 1.57 -20.34
N GLN A 104 10.97 2.72 -19.66
CA GLN A 104 11.90 3.83 -19.78
C GLN A 104 13.30 3.48 -19.24
N ARG A 105 13.39 2.78 -18.10
CA ARG A 105 14.67 2.41 -17.48
C ARG A 105 15.41 1.28 -18.20
N THR A 106 14.67 0.32 -18.75
CA THR A 106 15.26 -0.86 -19.40
C THR A 106 15.46 -0.71 -20.90
N ASN A 107 14.86 0.33 -21.51
CA ASN A 107 14.80 0.53 -22.97
C ASN A 107 14.22 -0.68 -23.74
N LEU A 108 13.40 -1.51 -23.08
CA LEU A 108 12.72 -2.66 -23.70
C LEU A 108 11.33 -2.27 -24.21
N GLN A 109 10.86 -2.95 -25.25
CA GLN A 109 9.49 -2.76 -25.76
C GLN A 109 8.45 -3.29 -24.79
N GLN A 110 7.29 -2.63 -24.70
CA GLN A 110 6.23 -2.96 -23.74
C GLN A 110 5.75 -4.43 -23.81
N PRO A 111 5.51 -5.04 -25.00
CA PRO A 111 5.11 -6.45 -25.06
C PRO A 111 6.17 -7.39 -24.47
N LYS A 112 7.45 -7.03 -24.60
CA LYS A 112 8.57 -7.80 -24.07
C LYS A 112 8.62 -7.69 -22.55
N VAL A 113 8.54 -6.49 -21.99
CA VAL A 113 8.45 -6.28 -20.54
C VAL A 113 7.27 -7.06 -19.95
N THR A 114 6.09 -7.01 -20.57
CA THR A 114 4.92 -7.78 -20.11
C THR A 114 5.16 -9.29 -20.10
N LYS A 115 5.85 -9.83 -21.12
CA LYS A 115 6.20 -11.26 -21.17
C LYS A 115 7.17 -11.65 -20.06
N ILE A 116 8.18 -10.81 -19.81
CA ILE A 116 9.15 -10.99 -18.72
C ILE A 116 8.44 -10.97 -17.37
N LEU A 117 7.57 -9.98 -17.14
CA LEU A 117 6.82 -9.86 -15.88
C LEU A 117 5.96 -11.09 -15.60
N LYS A 118 5.28 -11.65 -16.62
CA LYS A 118 4.53 -12.91 -16.46
C LYS A 118 5.43 -14.07 -16.06
N ALA A 119 6.59 -14.22 -16.71
CA ALA A 119 7.55 -15.28 -16.37
C ALA A 119 8.13 -15.12 -14.95
N LEU A 120 8.34 -13.89 -14.48
CA LEU A 120 8.78 -13.60 -13.12
C LEU A 120 7.67 -13.83 -12.07
N GLU A 121 6.42 -13.51 -12.39
CA GLU A 121 5.25 -13.79 -11.55
C GLU A 121 4.97 -15.30 -11.43
N GLU A 122 5.05 -16.06 -12.53
CA GLU A 122 4.89 -17.53 -12.55
C GLU A 122 5.93 -18.23 -11.66
N ARG A 123 7.12 -17.64 -11.54
CA ARG A 123 8.22 -18.16 -10.70
C ARG A 123 8.18 -17.64 -9.26
N LEU A 124 7.17 -16.85 -8.89
CA LEU A 124 7.05 -16.21 -7.57
C LEU A 124 8.27 -15.35 -7.19
N LEU A 125 8.93 -14.73 -8.19
CA LEU A 125 10.04 -13.78 -7.97
C LEU A 125 9.53 -12.36 -7.76
N VAL A 126 8.44 -12.04 -8.45
CA VAL A 126 7.78 -10.73 -8.45
C VAL A 126 6.31 -10.95 -8.18
N LYS A 127 5.67 -10.01 -7.51
CA LYS A 127 4.21 -9.90 -7.42
C LYS A 127 3.77 -8.54 -7.91
N SER A 128 2.49 -8.44 -8.18
CA SER A 128 1.87 -7.18 -8.55
C SER A 128 0.79 -6.76 -7.58
N VAL A 129 0.71 -5.44 -7.39
CA VAL A 129 -0.20 -4.79 -6.46
C VAL A 129 -0.91 -3.66 -7.21
N LYS A 130 -2.24 -3.56 -7.04
CA LYS A 130 -3.01 -2.42 -7.53
C LYS A 130 -2.81 -1.24 -6.57
N SER A 131 -2.60 -0.05 -7.09
CA SER A 131 -2.52 1.15 -6.25
C SER A 131 -3.93 1.54 -5.77
N VAL A 132 -4.08 1.82 -4.48
CA VAL A 132 -5.34 2.34 -3.92
C VAL A 132 -5.69 3.73 -4.45
N GLN A 133 -4.69 4.61 -4.61
CA GLN A 133 -4.90 5.96 -5.15
C GLN A 133 -5.32 5.94 -6.63
N ASN A 134 -4.94 4.89 -7.37
CA ASN A 134 -5.29 4.74 -8.77
C ASN A 134 -5.49 3.27 -9.11
N ALA A 135 -6.75 2.82 -9.08
CA ALA A 135 -7.12 1.42 -9.32
C ALA A 135 -6.67 0.87 -10.69
N SER A 136 -6.43 1.74 -11.68
CA SER A 136 -5.90 1.34 -13.00
C SER A 136 -4.37 1.18 -13.03
N ARG A 137 -3.66 1.68 -12.01
CA ARG A 137 -2.20 1.63 -11.93
C ARG A 137 -1.75 0.38 -11.18
N LYS A 138 -1.22 -0.57 -11.93
CA LYS A 138 -0.57 -1.80 -11.42
C LYS A 138 0.92 -1.55 -11.22
N VAL A 139 1.43 -1.76 -10.00
CA VAL A 139 2.86 -1.72 -9.70
C VAL A 139 3.40 -3.11 -9.41
N TYR A 140 4.70 -3.30 -9.64
CA TYR A 140 5.40 -4.57 -9.46
C TYR A 140 6.48 -4.42 -8.39
N MET A 141 6.62 -5.43 -7.55
CA MET A 141 7.61 -5.49 -6.47
C MET A 141 8.05 -6.94 -6.23
N LEU A 142 9.11 -7.13 -5.44
CA LEU A 142 9.57 -8.48 -5.11
C LEU A 142 8.48 -9.25 -4.35
N TYR A 143 8.40 -10.55 -4.60
CA TYR A 143 7.35 -11.40 -4.00
C TYR A 143 7.38 -11.36 -2.46
N GLU A 144 8.59 -11.34 -1.89
CA GLU A 144 8.83 -11.38 -0.45
C GLU A 144 8.60 -10.02 0.25
N LEU A 145 8.49 -8.91 -0.50
CA LEU A 145 8.33 -7.57 0.08
C LEU A 145 6.87 -7.24 0.37
N GLU A 146 6.57 -6.71 1.56
CA GLU A 146 5.26 -6.15 1.85
C GLU A 146 5.12 -4.75 1.21
N PRO A 147 4.00 -4.48 0.52
CA PRO A 147 3.76 -3.17 -0.09
C PRO A 147 3.63 -2.06 0.97
N ALA A 148 4.11 -0.86 0.64
CA ALA A 148 4.00 0.30 1.52
C ALA A 148 2.51 0.66 1.79
N LYS A 149 2.22 1.16 3.00
CA LYS A 149 0.85 1.57 3.40
C LYS A 149 0.24 2.62 2.46
N GLU A 150 1.06 3.51 1.90
CA GLU A 150 0.61 4.52 0.93
C GLU A 150 0.09 3.89 -0.37
N LEU A 151 0.61 2.70 -0.72
CA LEU A 151 0.17 1.94 -1.88
C LEU A 151 -1.07 1.11 -1.58
N THR A 152 -1.15 0.50 -0.39
CA THR A 152 -2.26 -0.36 0.04
C THR A 152 -3.40 0.36 0.73
N GLY A 153 -3.27 1.66 1.03
CA GLY A 153 -4.29 2.44 1.74
C GLY A 153 -4.43 2.11 3.23
N GLY A 154 -3.58 1.25 3.79
CA GLY A 154 -3.68 0.78 5.18
C GLY A 154 -4.68 -0.38 5.37
N PRO A 155 -5.09 -0.68 6.61
CA PRO A 155 -5.92 -1.86 6.91
C PRO A 155 -7.36 -1.76 6.41
N TRP A 156 -7.78 -0.57 5.93
CA TRP A 156 -9.16 -0.28 5.50
C TRP A 156 -9.48 -0.74 4.08
N PHE A 157 -8.47 -1.18 3.32
CA PHE A 157 -8.64 -1.58 1.93
C PHE A 157 -8.39 -3.07 1.79
N GLY A 158 -9.37 -3.76 1.20
CA GLY A 158 -9.24 -5.12 0.74
C GLY A 158 -8.52 -5.21 -0.62
N PRO A 159 -8.53 -6.40 -1.26
CA PRO A 159 -7.85 -6.64 -2.53
C PRO A 159 -8.32 -5.73 -3.69
N ASP A 160 -9.57 -5.29 -3.65
CA ASP A 160 -10.20 -4.58 -4.77
C ASP A 160 -10.83 -3.22 -4.41
N ALA A 161 -11.12 -2.94 -3.13
CA ALA A 161 -11.79 -1.70 -2.73
C ALA A 161 -11.65 -1.39 -1.22
N PHE A 162 -12.12 -0.21 -0.83
CA PHE A 162 -12.35 0.16 0.57
C PHE A 162 -13.39 -0.77 1.21
N ASP A 163 -13.07 -1.29 2.38
CA ASP A 163 -13.91 -2.25 3.11
C ASP A 163 -14.74 -1.52 4.17
N SER A 164 -15.87 -0.94 3.73
CA SER A 164 -16.79 -0.23 4.62
C SER A 164 -17.46 -1.15 5.64
N GLU A 165 -17.67 -2.43 5.30
CA GLU A 165 -18.26 -3.41 6.22
C GLU A 165 -17.31 -3.70 7.38
N PHE A 166 -16.01 -3.88 7.08
CA PHE A 166 -14.99 -4.03 8.11
C PHE A 166 -14.91 -2.83 9.06
N VAL A 167 -14.97 -1.60 8.52
CA VAL A 167 -14.99 -0.38 9.34
C VAL A 167 -16.23 -0.36 10.25
N ALA A 168 -17.41 -0.69 9.72
CA ALA A 168 -18.64 -0.75 10.50
C ALA A 168 -18.58 -1.79 11.63
N VAL A 169 -18.03 -2.99 11.37
CA VAL A 169 -17.83 -4.03 12.38
C VAL A 169 -16.88 -3.56 13.48
N LEU A 170 -15.78 -2.88 13.13
CA LEU A 170 -14.87 -2.32 14.13
C LEU A 170 -15.52 -1.20 14.95
N GLN A 171 -16.29 -0.33 14.32
CA GLN A 171 -17.07 0.70 15.01
C GLN A 171 -18.05 0.09 16.01
N GLU A 172 -18.86 -0.89 15.59
CA GLU A 172 -19.84 -1.57 16.44
C GLU A 172 -19.18 -2.31 17.61
N THR A 173 -18.07 -2.99 17.33
CA THR A 173 -17.29 -3.70 18.35
C THR A 173 -16.70 -2.73 19.39
N THR A 174 -16.13 -1.62 18.92
CA THR A 174 -15.56 -0.56 19.77
C THR A 174 -16.64 0.08 20.65
N LEU A 175 -17.78 0.44 20.06
CA LEU A 175 -18.94 0.97 20.80
C LEU A 175 -19.45 0.00 21.86
N SER A 176 -19.57 -1.28 21.51
CA SER A 176 -20.03 -2.32 22.44
C SER A 176 -19.08 -2.46 23.62
N TYR A 177 -17.77 -2.38 23.37
CA TYR A 177 -16.75 -2.41 24.42
C TYR A 177 -16.85 -1.19 25.35
N ILE A 178 -16.88 0.03 24.79
CA ILE A 178 -17.02 1.27 25.57
C ILE A 178 -18.28 1.25 26.41
N LYS A 179 -19.41 0.84 25.83
CA LYS A 179 -20.68 0.70 26.54
C LYS A 179 -20.60 -0.29 27.71
N SER A 180 -19.87 -1.39 27.56
CA SER A 180 -19.72 -2.42 28.60
C SER A 180 -18.76 -2.02 29.73
N LYS A 181 -17.69 -1.28 29.40
CA LYS A 181 -16.64 -0.87 30.35
C LYS A 181 -16.93 0.47 31.02
N GLY A 182 -17.76 1.31 30.42
CA GLY A 182 -18.12 2.63 30.91
C GLY A 182 -17.14 3.71 30.44
N GLN A 183 -15.90 3.63 30.91
CA GLN A 183 -14.85 4.62 30.66
C GLN A 183 -13.49 3.94 30.40
N PRO A 184 -13.31 3.14 29.34
CA PRO A 184 -12.00 2.57 29.02
C PRO A 184 -11.02 3.63 28.47
N SER A 185 -9.73 3.45 28.76
CA SER A 185 -8.64 4.22 28.15
C SER A 185 -8.45 3.85 26.67
N LEU A 186 -7.77 4.70 25.90
CA LEU A 186 -7.34 4.36 24.53
C LEU A 186 -6.56 3.04 24.50
N ALA A 187 -5.65 2.85 25.45
CA ALA A 187 -4.83 1.65 25.55
C ALA A 187 -5.67 0.38 25.77
N ASP A 188 -6.71 0.47 26.61
CA ASP A 188 -7.63 -0.63 26.85
C ASP A 188 -8.43 -1.00 25.59
N ILE A 189 -8.92 0.00 24.85
CA ILE A 189 -9.65 -0.20 23.59
C ILE A 189 -8.73 -0.86 22.55
N VAL A 190 -7.51 -0.36 22.38
CA VAL A 190 -6.52 -0.90 21.44
C VAL A 190 -6.17 -2.34 21.78
N ARG A 191 -5.96 -2.65 23.07
CA ARG A 191 -5.69 -4.01 23.54
C ARG A 191 -6.87 -4.93 23.21
N PHE A 192 -8.09 -4.51 23.55
CA PHE A 192 -9.30 -5.28 23.27
C PHE A 192 -9.46 -5.57 21.77
N ILE A 193 -9.36 -4.56 20.91
CA ILE A 193 -9.50 -4.73 19.46
C ILE A 193 -8.44 -5.69 18.91
N LYS A 194 -7.20 -5.62 19.39
CA LYS A 194 -6.14 -6.59 19.01
C LYS A 194 -6.46 -8.01 19.45
N GLU A 195 -7.03 -8.21 20.65
CA GLU A 195 -7.42 -9.52 21.18
C GLU A 195 -8.61 -10.15 20.43
N THR A 196 -9.52 -9.34 19.88
CA THR A 196 -10.68 -9.85 19.11
C THR A 196 -10.29 -10.55 17.81
N GLY A 197 -9.12 -10.24 17.23
CA GLY A 197 -8.65 -10.86 15.99
C GLY A 197 -9.51 -10.57 14.75
N ILE A 198 -10.30 -9.49 14.76
CA ILE A 198 -11.23 -9.14 13.66
C ILE A 198 -10.46 -8.82 12.36
N SER A 199 -9.26 -8.25 12.47
CA SER A 199 -8.42 -7.92 11.32
C SER A 199 -7.40 -9.00 11.01
N LYS A 200 -7.27 -9.34 9.72
CA LYS A 200 -6.17 -10.20 9.22
C LYS A 200 -4.82 -9.45 9.20
N GLN A 201 -4.85 -8.13 9.08
CA GLN A 201 -3.66 -7.27 9.13
C GLN A 201 -3.49 -6.70 10.54
N ALA A 202 -2.25 -6.58 11.01
CA ALA A 202 -1.98 -6.01 12.32
C ALA A 202 -2.44 -4.54 12.39
N LEU A 203 -3.46 -4.27 13.20
CA LEU A 203 -3.94 -2.91 13.46
C LEU A 203 -2.96 -2.18 14.37
N GLN A 204 -2.52 -1.00 13.95
CA GLN A 204 -1.73 -0.10 14.79
C GLN A 204 -2.64 0.75 15.67
N GLU A 205 -2.05 1.41 16.67
CA GLU A 205 -2.78 2.29 17.59
C GLU A 205 -3.48 3.42 16.83
N ASP A 206 -2.77 4.08 15.90
CA ASP A 206 -3.32 5.11 15.01
C ASP A 206 -4.54 4.64 14.20
N ASP A 207 -4.60 3.35 13.84
CA ASP A 207 -5.72 2.80 13.09
C ASP A 207 -6.97 2.73 13.98
N VAL A 208 -6.82 2.32 15.23
CA VAL A 208 -7.92 2.27 16.23
C VAL A 208 -8.34 3.68 16.63
N GLU A 209 -7.39 4.59 16.82
CA GLU A 209 -7.68 6.00 17.13
C GLU A 209 -8.54 6.65 16.04
N ARG A 210 -8.28 6.36 14.75
CA ARG A 210 -9.15 6.83 13.66
C ARG A 210 -10.58 6.33 13.79
N ILE A 211 -10.79 5.08 14.18
CA ILE A 211 -12.13 4.54 14.41
C ILE A 211 -12.81 5.27 15.58
N ILE A 212 -12.10 5.49 16.68
CA ILE A 212 -12.62 6.24 17.82
C ILE A 212 -13.00 7.67 17.40
N ASN A 213 -12.15 8.35 16.65
CA ASN A 213 -12.44 9.70 16.14
C ASN A 213 -13.72 9.72 15.27
N THR A 214 -13.94 8.70 14.43
CA THR A 214 -15.21 8.64 13.67
C THR A 214 -16.44 8.50 14.59
N LEU A 215 -16.32 7.73 15.67
CA LEU A 215 -17.41 7.56 16.64
C LEU A 215 -17.66 8.85 17.45
N GLU A 216 -16.62 9.60 17.74
CA GLU A 216 -16.71 10.91 18.39
C GLU A 216 -17.36 11.95 17.47
N TYR A 217 -16.95 12.01 16.20
CA TYR A 217 -17.56 12.91 15.20
C TYR A 217 -19.01 12.56 14.89
N ASP A 218 -19.38 11.27 14.95
CA ASP A 218 -20.76 10.80 14.87
C ASP A 218 -21.59 11.13 16.13
N GLY A 219 -20.97 11.67 17.19
CA GLY A 219 -21.63 11.97 18.47
C GLY A 219 -22.10 10.70 19.21
N LYS A 220 -21.44 9.56 18.98
CA LYS A 220 -21.77 8.29 19.66
C LYS A 220 -21.02 8.13 20.97
N ILE A 221 -19.81 8.68 21.05
CA ILE A 221 -18.94 8.69 22.23
C ILE A 221 -18.39 10.09 22.46
N GLU A 222 -17.86 10.33 23.66
CA GLU A 222 -17.14 11.55 24.00
C GLU A 222 -15.84 11.20 24.74
N GLN A 223 -14.79 11.99 24.50
CA GLN A 223 -13.56 11.93 25.28
C GLN A 223 -13.77 12.60 26.64
N ILE A 224 -13.19 12.01 27.69
CA ILE A 224 -13.15 12.58 29.04
C ILE A 224 -11.70 12.68 29.51
N GLU A 225 -11.44 13.64 30.39
CA GLU A 225 -10.18 13.80 31.10
C GLU A 225 -10.28 13.09 32.46
N GLU A 226 -9.39 12.12 32.71
CA GLU A 226 -9.20 11.51 34.02
C GLU A 226 -7.85 11.94 34.63
N ASP A 227 -7.71 11.78 35.94
CA ASP A 227 -6.55 12.25 36.71
C ASP A 227 -5.23 11.51 36.36
N ASP A 228 -5.29 10.43 35.58
CA ASP A 228 -4.13 9.67 35.15
C ASP A 228 -3.40 10.25 33.93
N GLY A 229 -3.98 11.27 33.29
CA GLY A 229 -3.41 11.94 32.11
C GLY A 229 -3.62 11.18 30.81
N ASP A 230 -4.35 10.06 30.82
CA ASP A 230 -4.68 9.28 29.63
C ASP A 230 -6.06 9.64 29.07
N ARG A 231 -6.22 9.46 27.75
CA ARG A 231 -7.49 9.69 27.06
C ARG A 231 -8.46 8.56 27.35
N HIS A 232 -9.59 8.90 27.94
CA HIS A 232 -10.68 7.98 28.26
C HIS A 232 -11.90 8.30 27.41
N TYR A 233 -12.70 7.27 27.11
CA TYR A 233 -13.87 7.41 26.24
C TYR A 233 -15.09 6.82 26.89
N ARG A 234 -16.23 7.49 26.76
CA ARG A 234 -17.53 6.95 27.23
C ARG A 234 -18.62 7.18 26.20
N MET A 235 -19.75 6.48 26.39
CA MET A 235 -20.96 6.74 25.62
C MET A 235 -21.41 8.20 25.82
N MET A 236 -21.79 8.88 24.74
CA MET A 236 -22.29 10.24 24.84
C MET A 236 -23.57 10.28 25.69
N LEU A 237 -23.59 11.14 26.71
CA LEU A 237 -24.71 11.23 27.65
C LEU A 237 -25.99 11.77 26.99
N MET A 238 -25.82 12.68 26.02
CA MET A 238 -26.93 13.23 25.23
C MET A 238 -26.77 12.79 23.79
N ARG A 239 -27.68 11.93 23.32
CA ARG A 239 -27.75 11.60 21.90
C ARG A 239 -28.24 12.81 21.13
N ILE A 240 -27.53 13.14 20.06
CA ILE A 240 -28.05 14.05 19.04
C ILE A 240 -29.24 13.32 18.38
N PRO A 241 -30.47 13.87 18.44
CA PRO A 241 -31.61 13.22 17.82
C PRO A 241 -31.41 13.16 16.31
N GLU A 242 -31.75 12.02 15.69
CA GLU A 242 -31.59 11.82 14.24
C GLU A 242 -32.42 12.83 13.43
N SER A 243 -33.53 13.29 13.99
CA SER A 243 -34.34 14.36 13.43
C SER A 243 -34.86 15.28 14.53
N THR A 244 -35.21 16.50 14.13
CA THR A 244 -35.93 17.46 14.94
C THR A 244 -37.27 17.76 14.26
N PRO A 245 -38.28 18.29 14.96
CA PRO A 245 -39.53 18.71 14.33
C PRO A 245 -39.33 19.66 13.13
N LEU A 246 -38.24 20.43 13.13
CA LEU A 246 -37.88 21.32 12.03
C LEU A 246 -37.31 20.54 10.84
N THR A 247 -36.41 19.59 11.06
CA THR A 247 -35.83 18.78 9.97
C THR A 247 -36.77 17.69 9.46
N SER A 248 -37.82 17.35 10.21
CA SER A 248 -38.86 16.39 9.80
C SER A 248 -39.95 16.99 8.92
N ILE A 249 -39.93 18.31 8.68
CA ILE A 249 -40.85 18.98 7.75
C ILE A 249 -40.08 19.48 6.52
N PRO A 250 -40.70 19.47 5.32
CA PRO A 250 -40.03 19.85 4.09
C PRO A 250 -39.53 21.29 4.12
N CYS A 251 -40.20 22.19 4.86
CA CYS A 251 -39.80 23.58 5.00
C CYS A 251 -38.46 23.78 5.73
N GLY A 252 -38.11 22.94 6.71
CA GLY A 252 -36.90 23.13 7.51
C GLY A 252 -35.61 22.73 6.79
N VAL A 253 -35.72 22.02 5.68
CA VAL A 253 -34.60 21.64 4.79
C VAL A 253 -34.78 22.17 3.36
N CYS A 254 -35.76 23.04 3.13
CA CYS A 254 -36.11 23.52 1.80
C CYS A 254 -34.99 24.42 1.24
N PRO A 255 -34.40 24.08 0.07
CA PRO A 255 -33.29 24.85 -0.50
C PRO A 255 -33.71 26.25 -0.98
N VAL A 256 -35.02 26.46 -1.21
CA VAL A 256 -35.60 27.72 -1.68
C VAL A 256 -36.51 28.37 -0.62
N PHE A 257 -36.32 28.03 0.65
CA PHE A 257 -37.14 28.53 1.76
C PHE A 257 -37.23 30.07 1.76
N SER A 258 -36.12 30.76 1.53
CA SER A 258 -36.06 32.23 1.50
C SER A 258 -36.81 32.88 0.34
N GLU A 259 -37.15 32.13 -0.71
CA GLU A 259 -37.89 32.60 -1.87
C GLU A 259 -39.39 32.28 -1.80
N CYS A 260 -39.80 31.47 -0.82
CA CYS A 260 -41.17 31.03 -0.65
C CYS A 260 -42.03 32.13 -0.03
N VAL A 261 -42.98 32.66 -0.80
CA VAL A 261 -43.89 33.72 -0.37
C VAL A 261 -45.32 33.47 -0.83
N GLU A 262 -46.29 33.89 -0.04
CA GLU A 262 -47.71 33.75 -0.38
C GLU A 262 -48.04 34.51 -1.68
N GLY A 263 -48.72 33.85 -2.63
CA GLY A 263 -49.03 34.41 -3.96
C GLY A 263 -47.84 34.58 -4.90
N GLY A 264 -46.63 34.18 -4.49
CA GLY A 264 -45.42 34.19 -5.33
C GLY A 264 -45.35 33.03 -6.32
N LYS A 265 -44.31 33.03 -7.16
CA LYS A 265 -44.00 31.89 -8.06
C LYS A 265 -43.62 30.62 -7.28
N ILE A 266 -42.91 30.80 -6.17
CA ILE A 266 -42.63 29.77 -5.18
C ILE A 266 -43.51 30.12 -3.98
N SER A 267 -44.53 29.31 -3.71
CA SER A 267 -45.50 29.58 -2.67
C SER A 267 -45.84 28.31 -1.90
N PRO A 268 -46.25 28.40 -0.62
CA PRO A 268 -46.68 27.24 0.14
C PRO A 268 -47.88 26.53 -0.49
N ALA A 269 -48.80 27.30 -1.10
CA ALA A 269 -50.04 26.78 -1.70
C ALA A 269 -49.79 25.91 -2.94
N THR A 270 -48.67 26.11 -3.63
CA THR A 270 -48.30 25.37 -4.85
C THR A 270 -46.98 24.60 -4.67
N CYS A 271 -46.59 24.32 -3.41
CA CYS A 271 -45.31 23.72 -3.09
C CYS A 271 -45.31 22.20 -3.32
N THR A 272 -44.50 21.72 -4.26
CA THR A 272 -44.36 20.28 -4.55
C THR A 272 -43.76 19.52 -3.36
N TYR A 273 -42.74 20.08 -2.69
CA TYR A 273 -42.12 19.45 -1.52
C TYR A 273 -43.11 19.20 -0.37
N TYR A 274 -44.06 20.12 -0.18
CA TYR A 274 -45.06 20.01 0.87
C TYR A 274 -46.13 18.98 0.50
N GLN A 275 -46.55 18.97 -0.77
CA GLN A 275 -47.52 18.01 -1.28
C GLN A 275 -46.96 16.57 -1.25
N ASP A 276 -45.75 16.34 -1.77
CA ASP A 276 -45.10 15.02 -1.75
C ASP A 276 -44.96 14.47 -0.32
N TRP A 277 -44.63 15.35 0.64
CA TRP A 277 -44.52 14.99 2.05
C TRP A 277 -45.86 14.60 2.68
N LEU A 278 -46.94 15.33 2.37
CA LEU A 278 -48.29 14.97 2.84
C LEU A 278 -48.74 13.63 2.26
N GLU A 279 -48.51 13.39 0.98
CA GLU A 279 -48.86 12.13 0.31
C GLU A 279 -48.10 10.93 0.92
N GLN A 280 -46.82 11.11 1.30
CA GLN A 280 -46.05 10.09 2.00
C GLN A 280 -46.60 9.79 3.40
N MET A 281 -47.03 10.83 4.15
CA MET A 281 -47.62 10.62 5.48
C MET A 281 -48.94 9.86 5.43
N GLU A 282 -49.75 10.01 4.38
CA GLU A 282 -51.01 9.28 4.24
C GLU A 282 -50.82 7.78 3.99
N LEU A 283 -49.63 7.34 3.54
CA LEU A 283 -49.31 5.93 3.30
C LEU A 283 -48.81 5.19 4.56
N ASP A 284 -48.40 5.93 5.60
CA ASP A 284 -47.90 5.38 6.86
C ASP A 284 -49.01 5.13 7.91
N PHE A 285 -50.28 5.39 7.57
CA PHE A 285 -51.49 5.14 8.39
C PHE A 285 -52.47 4.19 7.70
#